data_AF-A0AAD8LGW3-F1
#
_entry.id   AF-A0AAD8LGW3-F1
#
_cell.length_a   1.000
_cell.length_b   1.000
_cell.length_c   1.000
_cell.angle_alpha   90.00
_cell.angle_beta   90.00
_cell.angle_gamma   90.00
#
_symmetry.space_group_name_H-M   'P 1'
#
loop_
_entity.id
_entity.type
_entity.pdbx_description
1 polymer ?
#
loop_
_entity_poly.entity_id
_entity_poly.type
_entity_poly.pdbx_seq_one_letter_code
_entity_poly.pdbx_strand_id
1 'polypeptide(L)'
;MAHSSAQNNENDDESELFAVDRVEFLEEGGSMPSTNVLKALAALKGMERNDIKSRLYKRLLKIVENILLNPWDKQKRRIRKTNPVYEQHIATHQEALELFDSIGFNDINGFAVMSVVNVPLLRGLYRKLISMLHEEYGIEVKSLEGHFFDPFKPYKHSANIGKNVDIDNFEITMTDITKKQMEEIHRKLSDVDMDTTLSSWNPRIYMENKPKRAPRRDKDAQKDSPDIQPTVSHVMQIYKVGKCDQFESTSKKNLDALKKQCEHLEKRQTVELKIKLPGGAVLIIDPPMKTPIAKLKSEIQSIMVDSISPGSWDLLEVPTRRVLDSSKTLIQEDITHKVVLHFLLKDAKTATGQIVAPAFLQEFRQNP
;
A
#
# COMPACT_ATOMS: atom_id res chain seq x y z
N MET A 1 -41.79 18.97 -42.15
CA MET A 1 -41.64 17.50 -42.09
C MET A 1 -40.26 17.14 -42.63
N ALA A 2 -39.28 16.89 -41.77
CA ALA A 2 -38.03 16.14 -42.04
C ALA A 2 -37.00 16.41 -40.92
N HIS A 3 -37.22 15.85 -39.74
CA HIS A 3 -36.17 15.66 -38.72
C HIS A 3 -36.52 14.41 -37.91
N SER A 4 -36.28 13.24 -38.50
CA SER A 4 -36.31 11.95 -37.81
C SER A 4 -35.60 10.91 -38.69
N SER A 5 -34.26 10.93 -38.71
CA SER A 5 -33.49 9.91 -39.42
C SER A 5 -32.00 9.79 -39.06
N ALA A 6 -31.44 10.61 -38.16
CA ALA A 6 -30.00 10.55 -37.86
C ALA A 6 -29.61 9.66 -36.66
N GLN A 7 -30.57 9.14 -35.87
CA GLN A 7 -30.27 8.30 -34.70
C GLN A 7 -30.49 6.79 -34.90
N ASN A 8 -30.94 6.35 -36.09
CA ASN A 8 -31.15 4.93 -36.38
C ASN A 8 -29.97 4.23 -37.07
N ASN A 9 -29.03 4.96 -37.69
CA ASN A 9 -27.98 4.32 -38.50
C ASN A 9 -26.80 3.71 -37.71
N GLU A 10 -26.45 4.21 -36.51
CA GLU A 10 -25.32 3.65 -35.75
C GLU A 10 -25.66 2.31 -35.08
N ASN A 11 -26.95 2.06 -34.76
CA ASN A 11 -27.38 0.82 -34.12
C ASN A 11 -27.52 -0.35 -35.12
N ASP A 12 -27.85 -0.07 -36.38
CA ASP A 12 -27.93 -1.08 -37.42
C ASP A 12 -26.52 -1.58 -37.83
N ASP A 13 -25.53 -0.68 -37.92
CA ASP A 13 -24.13 -1.05 -38.22
C ASP A 13 -23.48 -1.91 -37.12
N GLU A 14 -23.72 -1.63 -35.83
CA GLU A 14 -23.16 -2.44 -34.75
C GLU A 14 -23.76 -3.86 -34.69
N SER A 15 -25.00 -4.02 -35.15
CA SER A 15 -25.69 -5.31 -35.20
C SER A 15 -25.11 -6.23 -36.28
N GLU A 16 -24.67 -5.67 -37.42
CA GLU A 16 -23.98 -6.43 -38.46
C GLU A 16 -22.54 -6.81 -38.07
N LEU A 17 -21.79 -5.90 -37.45
CA LEU A 17 -20.39 -6.14 -37.05
C LEU A 17 -20.25 -7.30 -36.05
N PHE A 18 -21.27 -7.51 -35.20
CA PHE A 18 -21.30 -8.56 -34.18
C PHE A 18 -22.52 -9.47 -34.35
N ALA A 19 -22.83 -9.85 -35.59
CA ALA A 19 -23.90 -10.82 -35.88
C ALA A 19 -23.72 -12.15 -35.11
N VAL A 20 -22.46 -12.53 -34.87
CA VAL A 20 -22.07 -13.53 -33.88
C VAL A 20 -21.29 -12.80 -32.77
N ASP A 21 -21.79 -12.85 -31.53
CA ASP A 21 -21.14 -12.24 -30.36
C ASP A 21 -21.05 -13.26 -29.23
N ARG A 22 -19.89 -13.88 -29.05
CA ARG A 22 -19.67 -14.91 -28.04
C ARG A 22 -18.29 -14.80 -27.40
N VAL A 23 -18.21 -15.17 -26.13
CA VAL A 23 -16.96 -15.24 -25.36
C VAL A 23 -16.83 -16.66 -24.80
N GLU A 24 -15.77 -17.35 -25.18
CA GLU A 24 -15.49 -18.74 -24.84
C GLU A 24 -14.41 -18.80 -23.76
N PHE A 25 -14.74 -19.44 -22.63
CA PHE A 25 -13.84 -19.63 -21.48
C PHE A 25 -13.34 -21.05 -21.31
N LEU A 26 -13.93 -21.99 -22.04
CA LEU A 26 -13.55 -23.39 -22.04
C LEU A 26 -13.05 -23.73 -23.44
N GLU A 27 -11.93 -24.45 -23.52
CA GLU A 27 -11.56 -25.10 -24.78
C GLU A 27 -12.60 -26.17 -25.07
N GLU A 28 -13.42 -25.99 -26.11
CA GLU A 28 -14.20 -27.08 -26.66
C GLU A 28 -13.22 -28.11 -27.23
N GLY A 29 -12.81 -29.06 -26.40
CA GLY A 29 -11.97 -30.20 -26.77
C GLY A 29 -10.47 -29.93 -26.84
N GLY A 30 -9.82 -29.68 -25.69
CA GLY A 30 -8.41 -30.02 -25.39
C GLY A 30 -7.33 -29.80 -26.46
N SER A 31 -7.53 -28.85 -27.37
CA SER A 31 -6.65 -28.65 -28.52
C SER A 31 -5.67 -27.54 -28.18
N MET A 32 -4.40 -27.91 -28.20
CA MET A 32 -3.25 -27.03 -28.42
C MET A 32 -3.60 -25.82 -29.31
N PRO A 33 -2.95 -24.65 -29.10
CA PRO A 33 -3.16 -23.47 -29.94
C PRO A 33 -3.18 -23.90 -31.40
N SER A 34 -4.23 -23.50 -32.12
CA SER A 34 -4.50 -24.01 -33.47
C SER A 34 -3.21 -23.96 -34.29
N THR A 35 -2.98 -24.98 -35.11
CA THR A 35 -1.75 -25.08 -35.93
C THR A 35 -1.47 -23.81 -36.73
N ASN A 36 -2.53 -23.04 -37.03
CA ASN A 36 -2.46 -21.77 -37.74
C ASN A 36 -1.88 -20.65 -36.86
N VAL A 37 -2.27 -20.56 -35.58
CA VAL A 37 -1.72 -19.56 -34.63
C VAL A 37 -0.24 -19.82 -34.37
N LEU A 38 0.16 -21.08 -34.23
CA LEU A 38 1.57 -21.44 -34.08
C LEU A 38 2.40 -21.09 -35.31
N LYS A 39 1.87 -21.31 -36.51
CA LYS A 39 2.52 -20.92 -37.77
C LYS A 39 2.64 -19.40 -37.89
N ALA A 40 1.57 -18.65 -37.61
CA ALA A 40 1.58 -17.19 -37.64
C ALA A 40 2.58 -16.62 -36.62
N LEU A 41 2.67 -17.20 -35.42
CA LEU A 41 3.69 -16.83 -34.44
C LEU A 41 5.11 -17.14 -34.89
N ALA A 42 5.33 -18.26 -35.57
CA ALA A 42 6.63 -18.59 -36.13
C ALA A 42 7.04 -17.62 -37.25
N ALA A 43 6.11 -17.24 -38.13
CA ALA A 43 6.32 -16.22 -39.15
C ALA A 43 6.67 -14.87 -38.51
N LEU A 44 5.90 -14.45 -37.51
CA LEU A 44 6.14 -13.24 -36.74
C LEU A 44 7.49 -13.27 -35.99
N LYS A 45 7.93 -14.45 -35.52
CA LYS A 45 9.26 -14.66 -34.92
C LYS A 45 10.38 -14.61 -35.97
N GLY A 46 10.11 -15.06 -37.20
CA GLY A 46 11.06 -15.09 -38.32
C GLY A 46 11.41 -13.72 -38.92
N MET A 47 10.64 -12.67 -38.62
CA MET A 47 10.94 -11.30 -39.06
C MET A 47 12.33 -10.83 -38.58
N GLU A 48 12.98 -9.98 -39.37
CA GLU A 48 14.29 -9.41 -39.01
C GLU A 48 14.21 -8.64 -37.68
N ARG A 49 15.20 -8.84 -36.82
CA ARG A 49 15.26 -8.19 -35.51
C ARG A 49 15.56 -6.70 -35.68
N ASN A 50 14.52 -5.88 -35.51
CA ASN A 50 14.62 -4.42 -35.54
C ASN A 50 13.61 -3.76 -34.59
N ASP A 51 13.64 -2.41 -34.52
CA ASP A 51 12.72 -1.62 -33.69
C ASP A 51 11.27 -1.66 -34.18
N ILE A 52 11.05 -1.98 -35.45
CA ILE A 52 9.71 -2.09 -36.04
C ILE A 52 9.02 -3.35 -35.47
N LYS A 53 9.72 -4.49 -35.50
CA LYS A 53 9.26 -5.76 -34.93
C LYS A 53 9.01 -5.65 -33.42
N SER A 54 9.88 -4.97 -32.67
CA SER A 54 9.66 -4.71 -31.23
C SER A 54 8.38 -3.89 -30.98
N ARG A 55 8.16 -2.83 -31.76
CA ARG A 55 6.95 -2.01 -31.68
C ARG A 55 5.70 -2.80 -32.06
N LEU A 56 5.79 -3.65 -33.08
CA LEU A 56 4.71 -4.55 -33.47
C LEU A 56 4.34 -5.50 -32.33
N TYR A 57 5.31 -6.14 -31.67
CA TYR A 57 5.05 -7.03 -30.54
C TYR A 57 4.31 -6.32 -29.40
N LYS A 58 4.75 -5.10 -29.05
CA LYS A 58 4.09 -4.28 -28.02
C LYS A 58 2.65 -3.93 -28.41
N ARG A 59 2.40 -3.59 -29.68
CA ARG A 59 1.06 -3.28 -30.21
C ARG A 59 0.13 -4.50 -30.15
N LEU A 60 0.59 -5.64 -30.65
CA LEU A 60 -0.14 -6.91 -30.61
C LEU A 60 -0.48 -7.29 -29.17
N LEU A 61 0.52 -7.21 -28.28
CA LEU A 61 0.34 -7.49 -26.86
C LEU A 61 -0.73 -6.57 -26.25
N LYS A 62 -0.72 -5.28 -26.57
CA LYS A 62 -1.68 -4.31 -26.03
C LYS A 62 -3.11 -4.57 -26.51
N ILE A 63 -3.27 -4.98 -27.76
CA ILE A 63 -4.59 -5.33 -28.32
C ILE A 63 -5.14 -6.57 -27.62
N VAL A 64 -4.34 -7.63 -27.53
CA VAL A 64 -4.72 -8.87 -26.82
C VAL A 64 -5.03 -8.59 -25.34
N GLU A 65 -4.20 -7.78 -24.67
CA GLU A 65 -4.39 -7.36 -23.28
C GLU A 65 -5.73 -6.64 -23.08
N ASN A 66 -6.06 -5.66 -23.93
CA ASN A 66 -7.29 -4.89 -23.81
C ASN A 66 -8.54 -5.77 -23.96
N ILE A 67 -8.49 -6.77 -24.84
CA ILE A 67 -9.58 -7.74 -25.03
C ILE A 67 -9.68 -8.68 -23.83
N LEU A 68 -8.56 -9.20 -23.32
CA LEU A 68 -8.54 -10.09 -22.15
C LEU A 68 -8.99 -9.40 -20.85
N LEU A 69 -8.77 -8.09 -20.72
CA LEU A 69 -9.27 -7.30 -19.61
C LEU A 69 -10.79 -7.11 -19.67
N ASN A 70 -11.35 -6.92 -20.87
CA ASN A 70 -12.78 -6.63 -21.05
C ASN A 70 -13.37 -7.41 -22.25
N PRO A 71 -13.52 -8.75 -22.15
CA PRO A 71 -13.83 -9.58 -23.30
C PRO A 71 -15.25 -9.41 -23.85
N TRP A 72 -16.18 -8.79 -23.11
CA TRP A 72 -17.51 -8.44 -23.61
C TRP A 72 -17.57 -7.04 -24.24
N ASP A 73 -16.56 -6.19 -24.04
CA ASP A 73 -16.57 -4.83 -24.57
C ASP A 73 -16.33 -4.85 -26.08
N LYS A 74 -17.40 -4.63 -26.85
CA LYS A 74 -17.38 -4.57 -28.33
C LYS A 74 -16.41 -3.51 -28.86
N GLN A 75 -16.21 -2.41 -28.13
CA GLN A 75 -15.28 -1.35 -28.55
C GLN A 75 -13.82 -1.80 -28.49
N LYS A 76 -13.48 -2.73 -27.60
CA LYS A 76 -12.12 -3.28 -27.48
C LYS A 76 -11.86 -4.42 -28.47
N ARG A 77 -12.93 -5.02 -29.01
CA ARG A 77 -12.90 -6.13 -29.96
C ARG A 77 -12.98 -5.70 -31.42
N ARG A 78 -13.18 -4.41 -31.69
CA ARG A 78 -13.19 -3.84 -33.04
C ARG A 78 -12.08 -2.82 -33.21
N ILE A 79 -11.44 -2.83 -34.38
CA ILE A 79 -10.43 -1.85 -34.76
C ILE A 79 -10.80 -1.30 -36.14
N ARG A 80 -10.97 0.01 -36.25
CA ARG A 80 -11.25 0.67 -37.53
C ARG A 80 -10.01 0.59 -38.42
N LYS A 81 -10.13 0.05 -39.64
CA LYS A 81 -8.97 -0.12 -40.54
C LYS A 81 -8.38 1.20 -41.02
N THR A 82 -9.21 2.24 -41.13
CA THR A 82 -8.77 3.61 -41.46
C THR A 82 -8.04 4.31 -40.30
N ASN A 83 -7.84 3.64 -39.16
CA ASN A 83 -7.04 4.21 -38.08
C ASN A 83 -5.57 4.24 -38.53
N PRO A 84 -4.89 5.41 -38.54
CA PRO A 84 -3.50 5.51 -38.98
C PRO A 84 -2.55 4.56 -38.23
N VAL A 85 -2.85 4.28 -36.95
CA VAL A 85 -2.08 3.34 -36.14
C VAL A 85 -2.21 1.91 -36.64
N TYR A 86 -3.42 1.49 -37.03
CA TYR A 86 -3.67 0.17 -37.59
C TYR A 86 -3.03 0.06 -38.98
N GLU A 87 -3.25 1.07 -39.82
CA GLU A 87 -2.75 1.09 -41.19
C GLU A 87 -1.22 1.03 -41.23
N GLN A 88 -0.53 1.88 -40.46
CA GLN A 88 0.93 1.96 -40.49
C GLN A 88 1.62 0.75 -39.85
N HIS A 89 1.06 0.20 -38.76
CA HIS A 89 1.76 -0.77 -37.93
C HIS A 89 1.22 -2.20 -37.98
N ILE A 90 0.00 -2.41 -38.48
CA ILE A 90 -0.61 -3.75 -38.54
C ILE A 90 -0.88 -4.12 -39.99
N ALA A 91 -1.56 -3.27 -40.76
CA ALA A 91 -1.90 -3.56 -42.16
C ALA A 91 -0.66 -3.68 -43.07
N THR A 92 0.44 -2.98 -42.74
CA THR A 92 1.71 -3.06 -43.50
C THR A 92 2.44 -4.40 -43.34
N HIS A 93 2.14 -5.18 -42.30
CA HIS A 93 2.89 -6.40 -41.96
C HIS A 93 2.01 -7.63 -42.15
N GLN A 94 2.34 -8.43 -43.16
CA GLN A 94 1.59 -9.64 -43.51
C GLN A 94 1.54 -10.63 -42.34
N GLU A 95 2.63 -10.75 -41.58
CA GLU A 95 2.72 -11.62 -40.41
C GLU A 95 1.75 -11.21 -39.29
N ALA A 96 1.48 -9.91 -39.17
CA ALA A 96 0.52 -9.39 -38.20
C ALA A 96 -0.94 -9.68 -38.64
N LEU A 97 -1.23 -9.55 -39.93
CA LEU A 97 -2.53 -9.89 -40.51
C LEU A 97 -2.82 -11.39 -40.38
N GLU A 98 -1.87 -12.24 -40.70
CA GLU A 98 -1.99 -13.69 -40.53
C GLU A 98 -2.24 -14.07 -39.06
N LEU A 99 -1.59 -13.38 -38.12
CA LEU A 99 -1.86 -13.59 -36.71
C LEU A 99 -3.29 -13.17 -36.36
N PHE A 100 -3.76 -12.02 -36.83
CA PHE A 100 -5.12 -11.52 -36.60
C PHE A 100 -6.18 -12.50 -37.08
N ASP A 101 -6.06 -12.97 -38.31
CA ASP A 101 -6.97 -13.97 -38.88
C ASP A 101 -6.93 -15.26 -38.06
N SER A 102 -5.73 -15.71 -37.66
CA SER A 102 -5.57 -16.96 -36.91
C SER A 102 -6.16 -16.94 -35.50
N ILE A 103 -6.26 -15.76 -34.87
CA ILE A 103 -6.88 -15.60 -33.54
C ILE A 103 -8.35 -15.23 -33.58
N GLY A 104 -8.94 -15.05 -34.78
CA GLY A 104 -10.38 -14.85 -34.95
C GLY A 104 -10.81 -13.42 -35.23
N PHE A 105 -9.92 -12.52 -35.67
CA PHE A 105 -10.36 -11.27 -36.27
C PHE A 105 -10.87 -11.51 -37.70
N ASN A 106 -11.95 -10.84 -38.06
CA ASN A 106 -12.53 -10.86 -39.40
C ASN A 106 -12.65 -9.43 -39.93
N ASP A 107 -12.56 -9.26 -41.25
CA ASP A 107 -12.82 -7.99 -41.91
C ASP A 107 -14.32 -7.82 -42.18
N ILE A 108 -14.93 -6.83 -41.54
CA ILE A 108 -16.36 -6.52 -41.71
C ILE A 108 -16.52 -5.00 -41.83
N ASN A 109 -17.07 -4.54 -42.96
CA ASN A 109 -17.40 -3.13 -43.22
C ASN A 109 -16.26 -2.13 -42.89
N GLY A 110 -15.00 -2.50 -43.17
CA GLY A 110 -13.84 -1.64 -42.90
C GLY A 110 -13.34 -1.65 -41.45
N PHE A 111 -13.77 -2.64 -40.65
CA PHE A 111 -13.27 -2.91 -39.31
C PHE A 111 -12.65 -4.30 -39.25
N ALA A 112 -11.56 -4.44 -38.50
CA ALA A 112 -11.11 -5.73 -37.99
C ALA A 112 -11.89 -6.03 -36.70
N VAL A 113 -12.72 -7.07 -36.71
CA VAL A 113 -13.63 -7.40 -35.61
C VAL A 113 -13.42 -8.82 -35.11
N MET A 114 -13.29 -8.97 -33.80
CA MET A 114 -13.29 -10.27 -33.11
C MET A 114 -14.69 -10.57 -32.58
N SER A 115 -15.47 -11.30 -33.38
CA SER A 115 -16.85 -11.72 -33.10
C SER A 115 -16.93 -12.79 -32.01
N VAL A 116 -16.00 -13.75 -32.06
CA VAL A 116 -15.86 -14.83 -31.07
C VAL A 116 -14.54 -14.66 -30.34
N VAL A 117 -14.61 -14.47 -29.02
CA VAL A 117 -13.42 -14.30 -28.17
C VAL A 117 -13.07 -15.63 -27.53
N ASN A 118 -12.01 -16.28 -28.02
CA ASN A 118 -11.46 -17.47 -27.38
C ASN A 118 -10.43 -17.08 -26.30
N VAL A 119 -10.86 -17.03 -25.04
CA VAL A 119 -10.03 -16.53 -23.94
C VAL A 119 -8.79 -17.41 -23.68
N PRO A 120 -8.87 -18.76 -23.65
CA PRO A 120 -7.69 -19.61 -23.52
C PRO A 120 -6.63 -19.36 -24.59
N LEU A 121 -7.04 -19.27 -25.86
CA LEU A 121 -6.15 -18.99 -26.99
C LEU A 121 -5.44 -17.65 -26.83
N LEU A 122 -6.20 -16.59 -26.53
CA LEU A 122 -5.66 -15.24 -26.34
C LEU A 122 -4.71 -15.16 -25.14
N ARG A 123 -4.98 -15.87 -24.05
CA ARG A 123 -4.05 -15.98 -22.91
C ARG A 123 -2.74 -16.67 -23.31
N GLY A 124 -2.83 -17.75 -24.09
CA GLY A 124 -1.66 -18.43 -24.65
C GLY A 124 -0.82 -17.50 -25.51
N LEU A 125 -1.47 -16.76 -26.42
CA LEU A 125 -0.83 -15.75 -27.26
C LEU A 125 -0.17 -14.64 -26.43
N TYR A 126 -0.88 -14.11 -25.43
CA TYR A 126 -0.37 -13.07 -24.54
C TYR A 126 0.95 -13.48 -23.86
N ARG A 127 0.99 -14.68 -23.28
CA ARG A 127 2.22 -15.19 -22.66
C ARG A 127 3.35 -15.37 -23.68
N LYS A 128 3.03 -15.82 -24.90
CA LYS A 128 4.04 -16.03 -25.94
C LYS A 128 4.63 -14.72 -26.45
N LEU A 129 3.81 -13.69 -26.64
CA LEU A 129 4.28 -12.35 -27.01
C LEU A 129 5.21 -11.75 -25.95
N ILE A 130 4.90 -11.95 -24.66
CA ILE A 130 5.80 -11.54 -23.56
C ILE A 130 7.13 -12.29 -23.63
N SER A 131 7.10 -13.61 -23.81
CA SER A 131 8.34 -14.41 -23.90
C SER A 131 9.18 -13.99 -25.12
N MET A 132 8.56 -13.68 -26.27
CA MET A 132 9.30 -13.21 -27.45
C MET A 132 9.93 -11.82 -27.24
N LEU A 133 9.23 -10.89 -26.57
CA LEU A 133 9.81 -9.58 -26.20
C LEU A 133 11.02 -9.72 -25.26
N HIS A 134 10.95 -10.65 -24.30
CA HIS A 134 12.04 -10.91 -23.38
C HIS A 134 13.23 -11.63 -24.07
N GLU A 135 12.96 -12.71 -24.81
CA GLU A 135 13.98 -13.51 -25.50
C GLU A 135 14.75 -12.69 -26.54
N GLU A 136 14.06 -11.89 -27.36
CA GLU A 136 14.69 -11.17 -28.48
C GLU A 136 15.18 -9.78 -28.12
N TYR A 137 14.60 -9.12 -27.12
CA TYR A 137 14.92 -7.72 -26.82
C TYR A 137 15.30 -7.47 -25.37
N GLY A 138 15.26 -8.48 -24.50
CA GLY A 138 15.49 -8.31 -23.06
C GLY A 138 14.42 -7.44 -22.38
N ILE A 139 13.27 -7.23 -23.02
CA ILE A 139 12.20 -6.38 -22.50
C ILE A 139 11.33 -7.22 -21.57
N GLU A 140 11.39 -6.92 -20.28
CA GLU A 140 10.51 -7.54 -19.28
C GLU A 140 9.15 -6.83 -19.26
N VAL A 141 8.07 -7.59 -19.46
CA VAL A 141 6.70 -7.09 -19.40
C VAL A 141 5.99 -7.65 -18.17
N LYS A 142 5.43 -6.77 -17.34
CA LYS A 142 4.59 -7.18 -16.21
C LYS A 142 3.29 -7.78 -16.72
N SER A 143 3.13 -9.08 -16.52
CA SER A 143 1.91 -9.79 -16.89
C SER A 143 0.70 -9.24 -16.13
N LEU A 144 -0.37 -8.88 -16.86
CA LEU A 144 -1.68 -8.54 -16.32
C LEU A 144 -2.59 -9.75 -16.17
N GLU A 145 -2.06 -10.97 -16.27
CA GLU A 145 -2.87 -12.19 -16.22
C GLU A 145 -3.68 -12.34 -14.94
N GLY A 146 -3.19 -11.82 -13.81
CA GLY A 146 -3.93 -11.75 -12.55
C GLY A 146 -5.15 -10.80 -12.57
N HIS A 147 -5.24 -9.91 -13.57
CA HIS A 147 -6.32 -8.94 -13.75
C HIS A 147 -7.25 -9.28 -14.91
N PHE A 148 -6.92 -10.27 -15.74
CA PHE A 148 -7.81 -10.69 -16.82
C PHE A 148 -9.10 -11.23 -16.27
N PHE A 149 -10.16 -11.04 -17.06
CA PHE A 149 -11.44 -11.60 -16.70
C PHE A 149 -11.34 -13.15 -16.69
N ASP A 150 -11.66 -13.74 -15.55
CA ASP A 150 -11.89 -15.14 -15.23
C ASP A 150 -13.29 -15.33 -14.57
N PRO A 151 -14.29 -15.90 -15.29
CA PRO A 151 -15.65 -16.08 -14.77
C PRO A 151 -15.71 -17.02 -13.57
N PHE A 152 -14.65 -17.79 -13.32
CA PHE A 152 -14.57 -18.75 -12.22
C PHE A 152 -13.88 -18.17 -10.98
N LYS A 153 -13.41 -16.92 -11.03
CA LYS A 153 -12.82 -16.22 -9.88
C LYS A 153 -13.81 -15.25 -9.24
N PRO A 154 -13.95 -15.24 -7.90
CA PRO A 154 -14.69 -14.19 -7.21
C PRO A 154 -13.88 -12.88 -7.26
N TYR A 155 -14.32 -11.90 -8.07
CA TYR A 155 -13.61 -10.63 -8.20
C TYR A 155 -13.81 -9.74 -6.98
N LYS A 156 -12.69 -9.29 -6.40
CA LYS A 156 -12.62 -8.05 -5.62
C LYS A 156 -12.13 -6.96 -6.56
N HIS A 157 -13.03 -6.14 -7.09
CA HIS A 157 -12.69 -5.08 -8.03
C HIS A 157 -11.84 -3.99 -7.35
N SER A 158 -10.55 -3.93 -7.67
CA SER A 158 -9.74 -2.71 -7.57
C SER A 158 -8.67 -2.73 -8.66
N ALA A 159 -9.07 -2.51 -9.90
CA ALA A 159 -8.14 -2.22 -10.98
C ALA A 159 -8.48 -0.85 -11.55
N ASN A 160 -7.62 0.13 -11.27
CA ASN A 160 -7.68 1.44 -11.88
C ASN A 160 -7.09 1.30 -13.30
N ILE A 161 -7.93 0.85 -14.25
CA ILE A 161 -7.57 0.46 -15.63
C ILE A 161 -7.12 1.68 -16.47
N GLY A 162 -7.32 2.90 -15.98
CA GLY A 162 -6.91 4.16 -16.64
C GLY A 162 -5.42 4.48 -16.61
N LYS A 163 -4.55 3.63 -16.04
CA LYS A 163 -3.10 3.92 -15.92
C LYS A 163 -2.26 3.63 -17.18
N ASN A 164 -2.76 2.83 -18.13
CA ASN A 164 -2.00 2.44 -19.33
C ASN A 164 -2.54 3.11 -20.63
N VAL A 165 -3.08 4.33 -20.51
CA VAL A 165 -3.72 5.04 -21.64
C VAL A 165 -2.68 5.62 -22.61
N ASP A 166 -1.46 5.92 -22.15
CA ASP A 166 -0.38 6.43 -23.00
C ASP A 166 0.52 5.30 -23.52
N ILE A 167 0.59 5.20 -24.86
CA ILE A 167 1.42 4.25 -25.61
C ILE A 167 2.92 4.40 -25.31
N ASP A 168 3.35 5.59 -24.90
CA ASP A 168 4.74 5.92 -24.58
C ASP A 168 5.07 5.84 -23.07
N ASN A 169 4.04 5.75 -22.21
CA ASN A 169 4.20 5.54 -20.78
C ASN A 169 3.75 4.12 -20.40
N PHE A 170 4.54 3.14 -20.80
CA PHE A 170 4.59 1.92 -20.00
C PHE A 170 5.07 2.34 -18.59
N GLU A 171 4.31 1.98 -17.53
CA GLU A 171 4.84 2.01 -16.17
C GLU A 171 6.03 1.03 -16.14
N ILE A 172 7.23 1.56 -16.43
CA ILE A 172 8.49 1.04 -15.95
C ILE A 172 8.30 1.01 -14.43
N THR A 173 7.99 -0.15 -13.86
CA THR A 173 8.08 -0.30 -12.42
C THR A 173 9.55 -0.21 -12.08
N MET A 174 9.99 1.03 -11.77
CA MET A 174 10.95 1.21 -10.70
C MET A 174 10.50 0.28 -9.57
N THR A 175 11.42 -0.57 -9.11
CA THR A 175 11.31 -1.33 -7.87
C THR A 175 10.49 -0.56 -6.84
N ASP A 176 9.43 -1.14 -6.27
CA ASP A 176 8.49 -0.53 -5.32
C ASP A 176 9.20 0.50 -4.42
N ILE A 177 9.23 1.74 -4.89
CA ILE A 177 10.10 2.78 -4.34
C ILE A 177 9.58 3.09 -2.94
N THR A 178 8.26 3.00 -2.75
CA THR A 178 7.61 3.20 -1.47
C THR A 178 8.04 2.13 -0.47
N LYS A 179 8.03 0.85 -0.83
CA LYS A 179 8.51 -0.22 0.06
C LYS A 179 10.00 -0.06 0.39
N LYS A 180 10.86 0.21 -0.60
CA LYS A 180 12.28 0.48 -0.37
C LYS A 180 12.51 1.70 0.52
N GLN A 181 11.75 2.78 0.32
CA GLN A 181 11.80 3.98 1.15
C GLN A 181 11.34 3.68 2.58
N MET A 182 10.29 2.87 2.77
CA MET A 182 9.83 2.44 4.09
C MET A 182 10.92 1.61 4.79
N GLU A 183 11.53 0.65 4.10
CA GLU A 183 12.63 -0.15 4.65
C GLU A 183 13.86 0.70 5.00
N GLU A 184 14.20 1.69 4.16
CA GLU A 184 15.31 2.62 4.41
C GLU A 184 15.04 3.51 5.63
N ILE A 185 13.82 4.05 5.75
CA ILE A 185 13.43 4.86 6.91
C ILE A 185 13.40 3.99 8.18
N HIS A 186 12.87 2.77 8.11
CA HIS A 186 12.92 1.82 9.22
C HIS A 186 14.36 1.53 9.66
N ARG A 187 15.28 1.36 8.71
CA ARG A 187 16.71 1.21 9.02
C ARG A 187 17.26 2.46 9.72
N LYS A 188 16.98 3.68 9.23
CA LYS A 188 17.43 4.93 9.87
C LYS A 188 16.89 5.12 11.30
N LEU A 189 15.65 4.67 11.55
CA LEU A 189 15.01 4.68 12.87
C LEU A 189 15.55 3.59 13.80
N SER A 190 16.07 2.50 13.23
CA SER A 190 16.58 1.34 13.97
C SER A 190 18.10 1.33 14.11
N ASP A 191 18.85 2.14 13.35
CA ASP A 191 20.30 2.28 13.52
C ASP A 191 20.59 2.90 14.89
N VAL A 192 21.11 2.05 15.77
CA VAL A 192 21.45 2.34 17.17
C VAL A 192 22.95 2.60 17.28
N ASP A 193 23.35 3.87 17.21
CA ASP A 193 24.73 4.31 17.45
C ASP A 193 24.88 5.01 18.81
N MET A 194 24.21 4.53 19.86
CA MET A 194 24.21 5.22 21.16
C MET A 194 24.46 4.27 22.35
N ASP A 195 25.72 4.16 22.74
CA ASP A 195 26.16 3.67 24.05
C ASP A 195 25.86 4.73 25.14
N THR A 196 24.57 4.91 25.41
CA THR A 196 24.09 5.70 26.55
C THR A 196 23.70 4.79 27.71
N THR A 197 23.83 5.29 28.94
CA THR A 197 23.54 4.60 30.20
C THR A 197 22.58 5.45 31.02
N LEU A 198 21.97 4.89 32.07
CA LEU A 198 21.01 5.61 32.91
C LEU A 198 21.58 6.93 33.45
N SER A 199 22.85 6.96 33.84
CA SER A 199 23.52 8.15 34.37
C SER A 199 23.62 9.29 33.34
N SER A 200 23.66 8.97 32.04
CA SER A 200 23.67 9.99 30.97
C SER A 200 22.28 10.47 30.57
N TRP A 201 21.21 9.93 31.17
CA TRP A 201 19.82 10.31 30.92
C TRP A 201 19.25 11.28 31.97
N ASN A 202 20.11 11.99 32.73
CA ASN A 202 19.70 12.94 33.77
C ASN A 202 18.63 12.41 34.75
N PRO A 203 18.86 11.24 35.38
CA PRO A 203 17.86 10.60 36.23
C PRO A 203 17.55 11.43 37.47
N ARG A 204 16.25 11.57 37.77
CA ARG A 204 15.73 12.31 38.93
C ARG A 204 14.66 11.48 39.61
N ILE A 205 14.79 11.27 40.91
CA ILE A 205 13.81 10.54 41.71
C ILE A 205 13.24 11.47 42.77
N TYR A 206 11.91 11.51 42.84
CA TYR A 206 11.19 12.16 43.92
C TYR A 206 10.05 11.29 44.42
N MET A 207 9.62 11.53 45.67
CA MET A 207 8.48 10.84 46.27
C MET A 207 7.22 11.67 46.06
N GLU A 208 6.26 11.13 45.32
CA GLU A 208 4.96 11.74 45.15
C GLU A 208 4.16 11.55 46.46
N ASN A 209 4.24 12.54 47.34
CA ASN A 209 3.36 12.62 48.50
C ASN A 209 1.92 12.64 47.98
N LYS A 210 1.17 11.54 48.17
CA LYS A 210 -0.24 11.48 47.78
C LYS A 210 -0.94 12.69 48.42
N PRO A 211 -1.40 13.69 47.65
CA PRO A 211 -2.31 14.66 48.23
C PRO A 211 -3.53 13.88 48.72
N LYS A 212 -3.97 14.14 49.97
CA LYS A 212 -5.29 13.70 50.45
C LYS A 212 -6.27 13.99 49.32
N ARG A 213 -6.86 12.94 48.74
CA ARG A 213 -7.92 13.09 47.73
C ARG A 213 -8.92 14.08 48.31
N ALA A 214 -9.01 15.27 47.73
CA ALA A 214 -10.10 16.16 48.06
C ALA A 214 -11.40 15.40 47.80
N PRO A 215 -12.39 15.44 48.71
CA PRO A 215 -13.66 14.78 48.49
C PRO A 215 -14.27 15.30 47.18
N ARG A 216 -14.76 14.36 46.36
CA ARG A 216 -15.53 14.66 45.15
C ARG A 216 -16.61 15.68 45.53
N ARG A 217 -16.52 16.90 44.99
CA ARG A 217 -17.66 17.80 44.92
C ARG A 217 -18.52 17.32 43.77
N ASP A 218 -19.61 16.66 44.13
CA ASP A 218 -20.75 16.52 43.23
C ASP A 218 -21.32 17.92 42.95
N LYS A 219 -21.51 18.17 41.66
CA LYS A 219 -22.42 19.12 41.01
C LYS A 219 -22.47 20.56 41.53
N ASP A 220 -22.01 21.48 40.68
CA ASP A 220 -22.81 22.67 40.40
C ASP A 220 -22.67 23.10 38.93
N ALA A 221 -23.78 23.62 38.43
CA ALA A 221 -24.16 23.81 37.04
C ALA A 221 -23.06 24.40 36.15
N GLN A 222 -22.74 23.64 35.10
CA GLN A 222 -22.07 24.15 33.92
C GLN A 222 -23.00 25.19 33.29
N LYS A 223 -22.63 26.47 33.40
CA LYS A 223 -23.21 27.55 32.60
C LYS A 223 -22.96 27.19 31.14
N ASP A 224 -24.04 26.92 30.41
CA ASP A 224 -24.02 26.76 28.96
C ASP A 224 -23.38 27.98 28.32
N SER A 225 -22.12 27.81 27.89
CA SER A 225 -21.46 28.68 26.93
C SER A 225 -22.17 28.52 25.57
N PRO A 226 -22.28 29.60 24.79
CA PRO A 226 -23.31 29.74 23.78
C PRO A 226 -23.19 28.67 22.70
N ASP A 227 -24.36 28.15 22.35
CA ASP A 227 -24.67 27.27 21.23
C ASP A 227 -23.78 27.61 20.01
N ILE A 228 -22.69 26.84 19.83
CA ILE A 228 -21.83 26.97 18.67
C ILE A 228 -22.60 26.35 17.51
N GLN A 229 -23.46 27.15 16.88
CA GLN A 229 -24.09 26.75 15.64
C GLN A 229 -22.96 26.47 14.63
N PRO A 230 -22.93 25.27 14.01
CA PRO A 230 -21.89 24.93 13.06
C PRO A 230 -21.97 25.93 11.90
N THR A 231 -20.89 26.67 11.68
CA THR A 231 -20.79 27.63 10.59
C THR A 231 -20.93 26.89 9.26
N VAL A 232 -21.43 27.57 8.23
CA VAL A 232 -21.56 27.02 6.86
C VAL A 232 -20.24 26.44 6.34
N SER A 233 -19.09 26.99 6.76
CA SER A 233 -17.76 26.45 6.49
C SER A 233 -17.51 25.08 7.15
N HIS A 234 -17.99 24.87 8.37
CA HIS A 234 -17.93 23.59 9.11
C HIS A 234 -18.83 22.55 8.47
N VAL A 235 -20.05 22.94 8.06
CA VAL A 235 -20.99 22.07 7.33
C VAL A 235 -20.43 21.70 5.94
N MET A 236 -19.79 22.65 5.25
CA MET A 236 -19.08 22.38 3.98
C MET A 236 -17.87 21.48 4.14
N GLN A 237 -17.14 21.56 5.26
CA GLN A 237 -16.06 20.63 5.58
C GLN A 237 -16.62 19.21 5.74
N ILE A 238 -17.71 19.03 6.50
CA ILE A 238 -18.39 17.74 6.67
C ILE A 238 -18.90 17.18 5.34
N TYR A 239 -19.48 18.02 4.47
CA TYR A 239 -19.94 17.62 3.14
C TYR A 239 -18.81 17.16 2.21
N LYS A 240 -17.59 17.66 2.42
CA LYS A 240 -16.38 17.25 1.68
C LYS A 240 -15.75 15.96 2.21
N VAL A 241 -16.05 15.53 3.45
CA VAL A 241 -15.52 14.28 4.01
C VAL A 241 -16.03 13.05 3.24
N GLY A 242 -17.22 13.12 2.65
CA GLY A 242 -17.80 12.03 1.83
C GLY A 242 -17.36 12.02 0.37
N LYS A 243 -16.70 13.07 -0.12
CA LYS A 243 -16.12 13.11 -1.47
C LYS A 243 -14.69 12.63 -1.39
N CYS A 244 -14.47 11.35 -1.67
CA CYS A 244 -13.14 10.74 -1.66
C CYS A 244 -12.36 11.13 -2.93
N ASP A 245 -12.14 12.43 -3.16
CA ASP A 245 -11.31 12.96 -4.26
C ASP A 245 -9.81 12.74 -3.98
N GLN A 246 -9.46 12.27 -2.79
CA GLN A 246 -8.11 12.03 -2.30
C GLN A 246 -7.99 10.61 -1.74
N PHE A 247 -8.19 9.59 -2.58
CA PHE A 247 -7.82 8.23 -2.20
C PHE A 247 -6.30 8.17 -1.95
N GLU A 248 -5.92 8.17 -0.68
CA GLU A 248 -4.54 7.95 -0.26
C GLU A 248 -4.33 6.47 0.03
N SER A 249 -3.42 5.84 -0.73
CA SER A 249 -2.98 4.48 -0.46
C SER A 249 -2.47 4.36 0.98
N THR A 250 -2.82 3.25 1.65
CA THR A 250 -2.32 2.91 3.00
C THR A 250 -0.80 3.00 3.10
N SER A 251 -0.09 2.59 2.04
CA SER A 251 1.37 2.67 1.96
C SER A 251 1.89 4.10 1.95
N LYS A 252 1.19 5.03 1.29
CA LYS A 252 1.56 6.46 1.27
C LYS A 252 1.32 7.11 2.63
N LYS A 253 0.18 6.81 3.26
CA LYS A 253 -0.13 7.25 4.62
C LYS A 253 0.91 6.75 5.64
N ASN A 254 1.34 5.50 5.51
CA ASN A 254 2.40 4.93 6.35
C ASN A 254 3.76 5.57 6.08
N LEU A 255 4.13 5.81 4.82
CA LEU A 255 5.36 6.53 4.45
C LEU A 255 5.38 7.94 5.05
N ASP A 256 4.28 8.68 4.95
CA ASP A 256 4.19 10.04 5.46
C ASP A 256 4.23 10.07 7.00
N ALA A 257 3.65 9.07 7.67
CA ALA A 257 3.80 8.90 9.12
C ALA A 257 5.26 8.64 9.52
N LEU A 258 5.96 7.75 8.81
CA LEU A 258 7.37 7.45 9.05
C LEU A 258 8.29 8.66 8.79
N LYS A 259 8.02 9.44 7.73
CA LYS A 259 8.75 10.69 7.46
C LYS A 259 8.58 11.71 8.58
N LYS A 260 7.36 11.89 9.08
CA LYS A 260 7.09 12.76 10.23
C LYS A 260 7.89 12.31 11.46
N GLN A 261 7.94 11.01 11.73
CA GLN A 261 8.76 10.48 12.83
C GLN A 261 10.26 10.81 12.64
N CYS A 262 10.80 10.71 11.43
CA CYS A 262 12.17 11.14 11.15
C CYS A 262 12.37 12.65 11.35
N GLU A 263 11.48 13.51 10.84
CA GLU A 263 11.56 14.96 11.06
C GLU A 263 11.51 15.33 12.55
N HIS A 264 10.74 14.58 13.35
CA HIS A 264 10.70 14.76 14.80
C HIS A 264 12.03 14.38 15.46
N LEU A 265 12.65 13.30 15.02
CA LEU A 265 13.97 12.86 15.50
C LEU A 265 15.07 13.89 15.18
N GLU A 266 15.01 14.55 14.02
CA GLU A 266 15.94 15.62 13.65
C GLU A 266 15.78 16.86 14.54
N LYS A 267 14.54 17.21 14.90
CA LYS A 267 14.24 18.38 15.75
C LYS A 267 14.51 18.14 17.22
N ARG A 268 14.30 16.93 17.72
CA ARG A 268 14.42 16.58 19.13
C ARG A 268 15.00 15.18 19.27
N GLN A 269 16.15 15.09 19.95
CA GLN A 269 16.87 13.83 20.08
C GLN A 269 16.51 13.06 21.35
N THR A 270 15.95 13.72 22.37
CA THR A 270 15.63 13.15 23.68
C THR A 270 14.16 13.31 24.07
N VAL A 271 13.68 12.36 24.87
CA VAL A 271 12.28 12.30 25.32
C VAL A 271 12.23 12.25 26.84
N GLU A 272 11.32 13.01 27.46
CA GLU A 272 11.15 13.01 28.92
C GLU A 272 10.19 11.88 29.33
N LEU A 273 10.70 10.87 30.03
CA LEU A 273 9.89 9.78 30.56
C LEU A 273 9.68 9.94 32.06
N LYS A 274 8.41 9.99 32.48
CA LYS A 274 8.01 9.98 33.88
C LYS A 274 7.47 8.61 34.24
N ILE A 275 8.24 7.82 34.98
CA ILE A 275 7.92 6.46 35.36
C ILE A 275 7.42 6.44 36.80
N LYS A 276 6.16 6.05 36.98
CA LYS A 276 5.55 5.86 38.29
C LYS A 276 5.87 4.46 38.81
N LEU A 277 6.56 4.41 39.95
CA LEU A 277 6.97 3.18 40.61
C LEU A 277 6.05 2.88 41.82
N PRO A 278 5.96 1.62 42.25
CA PRO A 278 5.38 1.25 43.54
C PRO A 278 5.99 2.04 44.71
N GLY A 279 5.24 2.19 45.81
CA GLY A 279 5.71 2.94 46.98
C GLY A 279 5.63 4.48 46.84
N GLY A 280 5.12 5.00 45.72
CA GLY A 280 4.96 6.45 45.49
C GLY A 280 6.20 7.14 44.95
N ALA A 281 7.25 6.39 44.61
CA ALA A 281 8.41 6.93 43.92
C ALA A 281 8.10 7.24 42.45
N VAL A 282 8.69 8.32 41.96
CA VAL A 282 8.61 8.70 40.55
C VAL A 282 10.02 8.93 40.03
N LEU A 283 10.35 8.23 38.95
CA LEU A 283 11.60 8.39 38.22
C LEU A 283 11.34 9.25 36.97
N ILE A 284 12.12 10.30 36.78
CA ILE A 284 12.16 11.09 35.55
C ILE A 284 13.53 10.87 34.90
N ILE A 285 13.52 10.56 33.60
CA ILE A 285 14.72 10.36 32.77
C ILE A 285 14.50 10.97 31.40
N ASP A 286 15.59 11.35 30.74
CA ASP A 286 15.60 11.98 29.41
C ASP A 286 16.38 11.14 28.37
N PRO A 287 16.00 9.88 28.11
CA PRO A 287 16.72 9.04 27.16
C PRO A 287 16.62 9.55 25.71
N PRO A 288 17.60 9.22 24.85
CA PRO A 288 17.47 9.42 23.41
C PRO A 288 16.28 8.69 22.81
N MET A 289 15.61 9.27 21.81
CA MET A 289 14.42 8.71 21.16
C MET A 289 14.68 7.39 20.41
N LYS A 290 15.93 7.14 20.02
CA LYS A 290 16.37 5.87 19.41
C LYS A 290 16.62 4.76 20.43
N THR A 291 16.52 5.03 21.73
CA THR A 291 16.80 4.04 22.76
C THR A 291 15.82 2.86 22.63
N PRO A 292 16.32 1.62 22.51
CA PRO A 292 15.48 0.42 22.54
C PRO A 292 14.77 0.26 23.88
N ILE A 293 13.51 -0.19 23.87
CA ILE A 293 12.75 -0.44 25.11
C ILE A 293 13.41 -1.53 25.96
N ALA A 294 14.03 -2.55 25.34
CA ALA A 294 14.81 -3.55 26.08
C ALA A 294 15.97 -2.93 26.88
N LYS A 295 16.70 -1.98 26.29
CA LYS A 295 17.80 -1.25 26.95
C LYS A 295 17.27 -0.33 28.04
N LEU A 296 16.17 0.39 27.77
CA LEU A 296 15.48 1.17 28.80
C LEU A 296 15.12 0.31 30.02
N LYS A 297 14.56 -0.89 29.79
CA LYS A 297 14.23 -1.82 30.87
C LYS A 297 15.47 -2.31 31.64
N SER A 298 16.57 -2.64 30.96
CA SER A 298 17.80 -3.09 31.64
C SER A 298 18.42 -1.99 32.50
N GLU A 299 18.42 -0.75 32.00
CA GLU A 299 18.92 0.41 32.76
C GLU A 299 18.06 0.67 33.99
N ILE A 300 16.72 0.65 33.87
CA ILE A 300 15.85 0.82 35.05
C ILE A 300 15.98 -0.38 36.01
N GLN A 301 16.17 -1.59 35.50
CA GLN A 301 16.40 -2.78 36.33
C GLN A 301 17.65 -2.64 37.21
N SER A 302 18.69 -1.94 36.74
CA SER A 302 19.94 -1.74 37.49
C SER A 302 19.78 -0.98 38.81
N ILE A 303 18.72 -0.17 38.93
CA ILE A 303 18.41 0.61 40.15
C ILE A 303 17.39 -0.07 41.06
N MET A 304 16.87 -1.24 40.66
CA MET A 304 15.90 -2.00 41.44
C MET A 304 16.58 -2.86 42.50
N VAL A 305 15.83 -3.24 43.52
CA VAL A 305 16.27 -4.25 44.51
C VAL A 305 16.39 -5.64 43.87
N ASP A 306 17.34 -6.44 44.35
CA ASP A 306 17.65 -7.79 43.83
C ASP A 306 16.46 -8.77 43.87
N SER A 307 15.43 -8.46 44.67
CA SER A 307 14.21 -9.26 44.75
C SER A 307 13.30 -9.16 43.52
N ILE A 308 13.56 -8.22 42.61
CA ILE A 308 12.79 -8.03 41.38
C ILE A 308 13.57 -8.57 40.20
N SER A 309 12.98 -9.53 39.50
CA SER A 309 13.60 -10.12 38.31
C SER A 309 13.31 -9.29 37.04
N PRO A 310 14.22 -9.27 36.04
CA PRO A 310 14.04 -8.54 34.78
C PRO A 310 12.81 -8.95 33.96
N GLY A 311 12.23 -10.13 34.22
CA GLY A 311 11.04 -10.64 33.53
C GLY A 311 9.72 -10.44 34.27
N SER A 312 9.76 -10.10 35.56
CA SER A 312 8.57 -10.05 36.43
C SER A 312 7.80 -8.73 36.35
N TRP A 313 8.17 -7.82 35.45
CA TRP A 313 7.53 -6.51 35.32
C TRP A 313 7.51 -5.98 33.89
N ASP A 314 6.67 -4.98 33.65
CA ASP A 314 6.54 -4.27 32.37
C ASP A 314 6.24 -2.78 32.57
N LEU A 315 6.44 -1.99 31.50
CA LEU A 315 6.06 -0.58 31.43
C LEU A 315 4.73 -0.45 30.70
N LEU A 316 3.79 0.22 31.36
CA LEU A 316 2.42 0.42 30.88
C LEU A 316 2.13 1.91 30.65
N GLU A 317 1.66 2.23 29.46
CA GLU A 317 1.11 3.54 29.13
C GLU A 317 -0.38 3.61 29.51
N VAL A 318 -0.80 4.70 30.16
CA VAL A 318 -2.19 4.90 30.64
C VAL A 318 -2.65 6.27 30.11
N PRO A 319 -3.87 6.41 29.54
CA PRO A 319 -5.07 5.59 29.75
C PRO A 319 -5.27 4.39 28.82
N THR A 320 -4.51 4.29 27.73
CA THR A 320 -4.64 3.23 26.72
C THR A 320 -4.34 1.82 27.25
N ARG A 321 -3.70 1.71 28.42
CA ARG A 321 -3.27 0.44 29.04
C ARG A 321 -2.43 -0.41 28.07
N ARG A 322 -1.58 0.25 27.30
CA ARG A 322 -0.69 -0.37 26.32
C ARG A 322 0.62 -0.74 26.99
N VAL A 323 1.02 -2.01 26.88
CA VAL A 323 2.35 -2.48 27.31
C VAL A 323 3.34 -2.17 26.19
N LEU A 324 4.49 -1.60 26.54
CA LEU A 324 5.52 -1.27 25.56
C LEU A 324 6.23 -2.53 25.03
N ASP A 325 6.38 -2.59 23.71
CA ASP A 325 7.07 -3.69 23.03
C ASP A 325 8.59 -3.57 23.20
N SER A 326 9.21 -4.60 23.80
CA SER A 326 10.65 -4.65 24.04
C SER A 326 11.51 -4.70 22.77
N SER A 327 10.95 -5.10 21.63
CA SER A 327 11.68 -5.23 20.35
C SER A 327 11.86 -3.91 19.60
N LYS A 328 11.20 -2.83 20.05
CA LYS A 328 11.17 -1.54 19.35
C LYS A 328 11.90 -0.44 20.12
N THR A 329 12.14 0.68 19.44
CA THR A 329 12.65 1.92 20.04
C THR A 329 11.52 2.82 20.55
N LEU A 330 11.85 3.79 21.40
CA LEU A 330 10.86 4.76 21.93
C LEU A 330 10.10 5.47 20.79
N ILE A 331 10.80 5.90 19.74
CA ILE A 331 10.17 6.56 18.58
C ILE A 331 9.25 5.63 17.79
N GLN A 332 9.59 4.34 17.67
CA GLN A 332 8.75 3.34 16.98
C GLN A 332 7.48 3.00 17.75
N GLU A 333 7.51 3.14 19.08
CA GLU A 333 6.32 3.02 19.93
C GLU A 333 5.49 4.32 19.99
N ASP A 334 5.87 5.35 19.22
CA ASP A 334 5.27 6.70 19.15
C ASP A 334 5.51 7.56 20.42
N ILE A 335 6.55 7.24 21.18
CA ILE A 335 6.98 8.01 22.36
C ILE A 335 7.93 9.12 21.91
N THR A 336 7.35 10.27 21.56
CA THR A 336 8.06 11.40 20.94
C THR A 336 8.19 12.65 21.83
N HIS A 337 7.38 12.72 22.89
CA HIS A 337 7.30 13.84 23.82
C HIS A 337 7.26 13.34 25.27
N LYS A 338 6.87 14.21 26.21
CA LYS A 338 6.70 13.83 27.60
C LYS A 338 5.64 12.73 27.76
N VAL A 339 6.03 11.56 28.27
CA VAL A 339 5.13 10.42 28.49
C VAL A 339 5.18 9.96 29.94
N VAL A 340 4.02 9.58 30.48
CA VAL A 340 3.89 9.01 31.82
C VAL A 340 3.68 7.51 31.72
N LEU A 341 4.66 6.75 32.18
CA LEU A 341 4.63 5.30 32.22
C LEU A 341 4.36 4.81 33.64
N HIS A 342 3.68 3.68 33.75
CA HIS A 342 3.40 3.02 35.02
C HIS A 342 4.14 1.69 35.05
N PHE A 343 4.81 1.44 36.17
CA PHE A 343 5.41 0.16 36.44
C PHE A 343 4.33 -0.86 36.80
N LEU A 344 4.30 -1.99 36.09
CA LEU A 344 3.37 -3.08 36.29
C LEU A 344 4.15 -4.34 36.70
N LEU A 345 3.89 -4.86 37.89
CA LEU A 345 4.41 -6.17 38.31
C LEU A 345 3.45 -7.28 37.86
N LYS A 346 3.98 -8.34 37.23
CA LYS A 346 3.18 -9.48 36.73
C LYS A 346 2.66 -10.35 37.88
N ASP A 347 3.46 -10.50 38.93
CA ASP A 347 3.13 -11.31 40.09
C ASP A 347 2.59 -10.45 41.23
N ALA A 348 1.26 -10.39 41.35
CA ALA A 348 0.56 -9.54 42.32
C ALA A 348 0.83 -9.84 43.81
N LYS A 349 1.66 -10.85 44.14
CA LYS A 349 1.94 -11.27 45.53
C LYS A 349 2.98 -10.42 46.25
N THR A 350 3.71 -9.58 45.52
CA THR A 350 4.76 -8.71 46.07
C THR A 350 4.56 -7.32 45.47
N ALA A 351 3.97 -6.35 46.17
CA ALA A 351 4.32 -4.92 46.01
C ALA A 351 3.36 -4.01 46.77
N THR A 352 3.68 -3.71 48.02
CA THR A 352 3.37 -2.41 48.64
C THR A 352 4.63 -1.68 49.13
N GLY A 353 5.80 -2.30 49.00
CA GLY A 353 7.09 -1.75 49.41
C GLY A 353 7.78 -0.92 48.32
N GLN A 354 8.81 -0.18 48.74
CA GLN A 354 9.72 0.54 47.85
C GLN A 354 10.56 -0.46 47.05
N ILE A 355 10.66 -0.26 45.74
CA ILE A 355 11.35 -1.18 44.82
C ILE A 355 12.68 -0.64 44.29
N VAL A 356 12.94 0.64 44.47
CA VAL A 356 14.23 1.26 44.14
C VAL A 356 15.21 0.98 45.27
N ALA A 357 16.42 0.54 44.94
CA ALA A 357 17.43 0.27 45.97
C ALA A 357 17.81 1.56 46.72
N PRO A 358 18.03 1.51 48.05
CA PRO A 358 18.23 2.70 48.87
C PRO A 358 19.41 3.59 48.45
N ALA A 359 20.46 3.00 47.87
CA ALA A 359 21.63 3.74 47.36
C ALA A 359 21.23 4.74 46.26
N PHE A 360 20.42 4.30 45.28
CA PHE A 360 20.00 5.14 44.16
C PHE A 360 18.92 6.17 44.54
N LEU A 361 18.16 5.91 45.61
CA LEU A 361 17.25 6.90 46.18
C LEU A 361 17.98 8.09 46.81
N GLN A 362 19.24 7.92 47.23
CA GLN A 362 20.07 9.01 47.73
C GLN A 362 20.82 9.69 46.59
N GLU A 363 21.33 8.90 45.63
CA GLU A 363 22.10 9.39 44.49
C GLU A 363 21.28 10.30 43.56
N PHE A 364 20.05 9.90 43.20
CA PHE A 364 19.21 10.64 42.26
C PHE A 364 18.14 11.50 42.93
N ARG A 365 18.26 11.72 44.24
CA ARG A 365 17.28 12.49 45.00
C ARG A 365 17.31 13.95 44.56
N GLN A 366 16.19 14.44 44.02
CA GLN A 366 15.96 15.88 43.99
C GLN A 366 15.24 16.28 45.29
N ASN A 367 15.84 17.21 46.04
CA ASN A 367 15.07 17.96 47.01
C ASN A 367 14.07 18.83 46.23
N PRO A 368 12.79 18.82 46.61
CA PRO A 368 11.71 19.48 45.87
C PRO A 368 11.91 20.98 45.71
#